data_AF-A0A7K2MKU3-F1
#
_entry.id   AF-A0A7K2MKU3-F1
#
_cell.length_a   1.000
_cell.length_b   1.000
_cell.length_c   1.000
_cell.angle_alpha   90.00
_cell.angle_beta   90.00
_cell.angle_gamma   90.00
#
_symmetry.space_group_name_H-M   'P 1'
#
loop_
_entity.id
_entity.type
_entity.pdbx_description
1 polymer ?
#
loop_
_entity_poly.entity_id
_entity_poly.type
_entity_poly.pdbx_seq_one_letter_code
_entity_poly.pdbx_strand_id
1 'polypeptide(L)'
;KGVYVEQWVGISTDEFHRAKDADVKYMRNRHPLLDMSWSRTDCARYLTSLGLADTPKSSCLGCPFHGNAQWRHIRDTSPTEWADVVAFDAAIRQGNARANATGNRLLGEAFLHRSRVPLSEAPIDHVTAAERAALRISADEVDILENGVENGCSPWACRGDADALTQDDFGLAT
;
A
#
# COMPACT_ATOMS: atom_id res chain seq x y z
N LYS A 1 -46.35 1.38 -10.46
CA LYS A 1 -45.24 2.12 -9.81
C LYS A 1 -44.93 1.40 -8.50
N GLY A 2 -43.70 0.94 -8.28
CA GLY A 2 -43.37 0.21 -7.04
C GLY A 2 -42.22 -0.79 -7.15
N VAL A 3 -41.74 -1.11 -8.35
CA VAL A 3 -40.57 -1.98 -8.54
C VAL A 3 -39.33 -1.10 -8.61
N TYR A 4 -38.34 -1.42 -7.76
CA TYR A 4 -37.02 -0.81 -7.76
C TYR A 4 -35.98 -1.88 -7.44
N VAL A 5 -34.73 -1.64 -7.84
CA VAL A 5 -33.58 -2.43 -7.43
C VAL A 5 -33.01 -1.82 -6.16
N GLU A 6 -32.77 -2.66 -5.15
CA GLU A 6 -32.00 -2.26 -3.98
C GLU A 6 -30.53 -2.62 -4.21
N GLN A 7 -29.67 -1.60 -4.23
CA GLN A 7 -28.23 -1.76 -4.42
C GLN A 7 -27.51 -1.61 -3.08
N TRP A 8 -26.86 -2.68 -2.64
CA TRP A 8 -26.08 -2.67 -1.41
C TRP A 8 -24.64 -2.28 -1.73
N VAL A 9 -24.17 -1.21 -1.12
CA VAL A 9 -22.82 -0.68 -1.36
C VAL A 9 -22.07 -0.62 -0.02
N GLY A 10 -20.94 -1.32 0.05
CA GLY A 10 -20.07 -1.36 1.23
C GLY A 10 -19.29 -0.06 1.42
N ILE A 11 -19.95 0.98 1.93
CA ILE A 11 -19.34 2.25 2.35
C ILE A 11 -19.25 2.25 3.88
N SER A 12 -18.04 2.30 4.43
CA SER A 12 -17.82 2.35 5.88
C SER A 12 -17.91 3.77 6.46
N THR A 13 -17.88 3.87 7.79
CA THR A 13 -18.01 5.16 8.50
C THR A 13 -16.88 6.14 8.20
N ASP A 14 -15.67 5.66 7.92
CA ASP A 14 -14.51 6.48 7.54
C ASP A 14 -14.64 7.15 6.15
N GLU A 15 -15.63 6.72 5.36
CA GLU A 15 -15.87 7.21 4.00
C GLU A 15 -17.34 7.59 3.76
N PHE A 16 -18.08 7.92 4.84
CA PHE A 16 -19.51 8.25 4.79
C PHE A 16 -19.87 9.33 3.75
N HIS A 17 -18.95 10.26 3.46
CA HIS A 17 -19.15 11.31 2.46
C HIS A 17 -19.36 10.77 1.04
N ARG A 18 -19.00 9.50 0.78
CA ARG A 18 -19.24 8.76 -0.47
C ARG A 18 -20.61 8.08 -0.52
N ALA A 19 -21.31 7.94 0.61
CA ALA A 19 -22.67 7.43 0.62
C ALA A 19 -23.61 8.45 0.00
N LYS A 20 -24.18 8.10 -1.16
CA LYS A 20 -25.11 8.94 -1.92
C LYS A 20 -26.36 8.15 -2.23
N ASP A 21 -27.49 8.83 -2.16
CA ASP A 21 -28.73 8.30 -2.68
C ASP A 21 -28.63 8.06 -4.19
N ALA A 22 -29.47 7.16 -4.70
CA ALA A 22 -29.58 6.93 -6.12
C ALA A 22 -30.14 8.18 -6.83
N ASP A 23 -29.55 8.54 -7.96
CA ASP A 23 -29.97 9.64 -8.82
C ASP A 23 -31.11 9.23 -9.80
N VAL A 24 -31.48 7.95 -9.82
CA VAL A 24 -32.49 7.37 -10.69
C VAL A 24 -33.67 6.78 -9.91
N LYS A 25 -34.88 6.93 -10.46
CA LYS A 25 -36.14 6.54 -9.78
C LYS A 25 -36.34 5.03 -9.58
N TYR A 26 -35.59 4.20 -10.30
CA TYR A 26 -35.74 2.74 -10.27
C TYR A 26 -34.74 2.05 -9.34
N MET A 27 -33.91 2.81 -8.61
CA MET A 27 -32.86 2.27 -7.74
C MET A 27 -32.92 2.91 -6.35
N ARG A 28 -32.52 2.14 -5.33
CA ARG A 28 -32.31 2.62 -3.97
C ARG A 28 -30.99 2.09 -3.44
N ASN A 29 -30.12 2.98 -2.97
CA ASN A 29 -28.85 2.59 -2.37
C ASN A 29 -29.05 2.27 -0.89
N ARG A 30 -28.42 1.19 -0.42
CA ARG A 30 -28.29 0.85 1.00
C ARG A 30 -26.83 0.75 1.37
N HIS A 31 -26.52 1.16 2.60
CA HIS A 31 -25.15 1.20 3.13
C HIS A 31 -25.07 0.42 4.45
N PRO A 32 -25.06 -0.93 4.40
CA PRO A 32 -25.15 -1.76 5.60
C PRO A 32 -24.02 -1.51 6.61
N LEU A 33 -22.81 -1.17 6.14
CA LEU A 33 -21.68 -0.88 7.02
C LEU A 33 -21.90 0.40 7.84
N LEU A 34 -22.66 1.37 7.31
CA LEU A 34 -23.08 2.55 8.07
C LEU A 34 -24.17 2.20 9.08
N ASP A 35 -25.14 1.38 8.68
CA ASP A 35 -26.22 0.89 9.58
C ASP A 35 -25.62 0.16 10.81
N MET A 36 -24.49 -0.55 10.63
CA MET A 36 -23.75 -1.22 11.70
C MET A 36 -22.72 -0.34 12.40
N SER A 37 -22.51 0.90 11.96
CA SER A 37 -21.43 1.79 12.42
C SER A 37 -20.02 1.20 12.28
N TRP A 38 -19.77 0.40 11.23
CA TRP A 38 -18.47 -0.23 10.98
C TRP A 38 -17.52 0.71 10.25
N SER A 39 -16.30 0.83 10.78
CA SER A 39 -15.15 1.37 10.09
C SER A 39 -14.48 0.32 9.20
N ARG A 40 -13.53 0.75 8.36
CA ARG A 40 -12.64 -0.16 7.63
C ARG A 40 -11.91 -1.15 8.55
N THR A 41 -11.52 -0.71 9.74
CA THR A 41 -10.84 -1.56 10.74
C THR A 41 -11.77 -2.64 11.29
N ASP A 42 -13.05 -2.33 11.49
CA ASP A 42 -14.06 -3.33 11.90
C ASP A 42 -14.26 -4.38 10.81
N CYS A 43 -14.32 -3.95 9.55
CA CYS A 43 -14.42 -4.85 8.40
C CYS A 43 -13.22 -5.80 8.32
N ALA A 44 -12.00 -5.27 8.48
CA ALA A 44 -10.79 -6.07 8.49
C ALA A 44 -10.80 -7.10 9.64
N ARG A 45 -11.19 -6.68 10.85
CA ARG A 45 -11.32 -7.58 12.01
C ARG A 45 -12.32 -8.69 11.76
N TYR A 46 -13.46 -8.37 11.15
CA TYR A 46 -14.49 -9.35 10.80
C TYR A 46 -13.95 -10.37 9.78
N LEU A 47 -13.29 -9.92 8.71
CA LEU A 47 -12.66 -10.81 7.73
C LEU A 47 -11.60 -11.70 8.38
N THR A 48 -10.76 -11.16 9.27
CA THR A 48 -9.79 -11.95 10.04
C THR A 48 -10.49 -13.03 10.87
N SER A 49 -11.60 -12.72 11.53
CA SER A 49 -12.34 -13.72 12.32
C SER A 49 -12.91 -14.86 11.48
N LEU A 50 -13.06 -14.65 10.17
CA LEU A 50 -13.50 -15.66 9.20
C LEU A 50 -12.33 -16.37 8.49
N GLY A 51 -11.08 -16.06 8.83
CA GLY A 51 -9.90 -16.58 8.12
C GLY A 51 -9.68 -15.95 6.73
N LEU A 52 -10.25 -14.78 6.47
CA LEU A 52 -10.16 -14.04 5.20
C LEU A 52 -9.24 -12.81 5.31
N ALA A 53 -8.30 -12.81 6.26
CA ALA A 53 -7.40 -11.68 6.52
C ALA A 53 -6.53 -11.31 5.31
N ASP A 54 -6.15 -12.29 4.49
CA ASP A 54 -5.26 -12.10 3.36
C ASP A 54 -5.96 -11.60 2.09
N THR A 55 -7.24 -11.22 2.18
CA THR A 55 -8.01 -10.70 1.04
C THR A 55 -7.34 -9.42 0.51
N PRO A 56 -6.76 -9.43 -0.71
CA PRO A 56 -6.07 -8.27 -1.24
C PRO A 56 -7.08 -7.16 -1.58
N LYS A 57 -6.59 -5.91 -1.63
CA LYS A 57 -7.41 -4.82 -2.16
C LYS A 57 -7.71 -5.08 -3.64
N SER A 58 -8.95 -4.84 -4.07
CA SER A 58 -9.39 -5.01 -5.45
C SER A 58 -8.95 -3.89 -6.40
N SER A 59 -7.85 -3.20 -6.10
CA SER A 59 -7.32 -2.13 -6.95
C SER A 59 -6.75 -2.71 -8.25
N CYS A 60 -7.00 -2.05 -9.38
CA CYS A 60 -6.40 -2.41 -10.66
C CYS A 60 -4.86 -2.32 -10.60
N LEU A 61 -4.16 -3.12 -11.41
CA LEU A 61 -2.70 -3.15 -11.47
C LEU A 61 -2.06 -1.76 -11.65
N GLY A 62 -2.61 -0.93 -12.55
CA GLY A 62 -2.15 0.45 -12.80
C GLY A 62 -2.83 1.52 -11.94
N CYS A 63 -3.35 1.18 -10.76
CA CYS A 63 -4.07 2.14 -9.92
C CYS A 63 -3.10 3.18 -9.32
N PRO A 64 -3.30 4.49 -9.54
CA PRO A 64 -2.42 5.52 -8.96
C PRO A 64 -2.58 5.67 -7.44
N PHE A 65 -3.53 4.96 -6.83
CA PHE A 65 -3.76 4.94 -5.38
C PHE A 65 -3.01 3.82 -4.64
N HIS A 66 -2.14 3.08 -5.33
CA HIS A 66 -1.25 2.14 -4.66
C HIS A 66 -0.21 2.86 -3.79
N GLY A 67 -0.03 2.36 -2.57
CA GLY A 67 1.06 2.78 -1.69
C GLY A 67 2.36 2.03 -1.98
N ASN A 68 3.45 2.49 -1.38
CA ASN A 68 4.79 1.91 -1.51
C ASN A 68 4.81 0.40 -1.22
N ALA A 69 4.17 -0.06 -0.14
CA ALA A 69 4.05 -1.48 0.18
C ALA A 69 3.38 -2.31 -0.92
N GLN A 70 2.38 -1.76 -1.61
CA GLN A 70 1.68 -2.46 -2.69
C GLN A 70 2.55 -2.54 -3.94
N TRP A 71 3.29 -1.47 -4.26
CA TRP A 71 4.24 -1.50 -5.37
C TRP A 71 5.37 -2.49 -5.14
N ARG A 72 5.94 -2.54 -3.93
CA ARG A 72 6.92 -3.55 -3.56
C ARG A 72 6.33 -4.96 -3.65
N HIS A 73 5.13 -5.16 -3.14
CA HIS A 73 4.46 -6.46 -3.25
C HIS A 73 4.38 -6.91 -4.71
N ILE A 74 3.87 -6.08 -5.63
CA ILE A 74 3.80 -6.42 -7.06
C ILE A 74 5.21 -6.69 -7.64
N ARG A 75 6.19 -5.84 -7.34
CA ARG A 75 7.59 -6.01 -7.78
C ARG A 75 8.19 -7.35 -7.34
N ASP A 76 7.96 -7.70 -6.08
CA ASP A 76 8.65 -8.81 -5.41
C ASP A 76 7.92 -10.15 -5.62
N THR A 77 6.60 -10.16 -5.85
CA THR A 77 5.81 -11.39 -6.04
C THR A 77 5.43 -11.66 -7.49
N SER A 78 5.35 -10.64 -8.34
CA SER A 78 4.87 -10.75 -9.73
C SER A 78 5.74 -9.95 -10.72
N PRO A 79 6.94 -10.45 -11.10
CA PRO A 79 7.85 -9.72 -12.00
C PRO A 79 7.23 -9.34 -13.35
N THR A 80 6.34 -10.17 -13.89
CA THR A 80 5.61 -9.87 -15.13
C THR A 80 4.63 -8.70 -14.94
N GLU A 81 3.82 -8.72 -13.89
CA GLU A 81 2.89 -7.62 -13.58
C GLU A 81 3.66 -6.33 -13.26
N TRP A 82 4.83 -6.43 -12.64
CA TRP A 82 5.72 -5.30 -12.42
C TRP A 82 6.21 -4.68 -13.74
N ALA A 83 6.65 -5.51 -14.69
CA ALA A 83 7.05 -5.03 -16.01
C ALA A 83 5.87 -4.35 -16.74
N ASP A 84 4.68 -4.96 -16.67
CA ASP A 84 3.46 -4.41 -17.28
C ASP A 84 3.08 -3.04 -16.69
N VAL A 85 3.15 -2.88 -15.37
CA VAL A 85 2.79 -1.61 -14.73
C VAL A 85 3.83 -0.52 -14.96
N VAL A 86 5.13 -0.86 -15.04
CA VAL A 86 6.18 0.10 -15.42
C VAL A 86 6.01 0.55 -16.88
N ALA A 87 5.69 -0.37 -17.79
CA ALA A 87 5.40 -0.04 -19.18
C ALA A 87 4.14 0.84 -19.29
N PHE A 88 3.11 0.53 -18.52
CA PHE A 88 1.89 1.34 -18.45
C PHE A 88 2.16 2.75 -17.90
N ASP A 89 2.93 2.88 -16.83
CA ASP A 89 3.34 4.18 -16.27
C ASP A 89 4.04 5.05 -17.34
N ALA A 90 4.95 4.47 -18.13
CA ALA A 90 5.60 5.17 -19.23
C ALA A 90 4.62 5.56 -20.35
N ALA A 91 3.65 4.71 -20.66
CA ALA A 91 2.69 4.95 -21.73
C ALA A 91 1.68 6.08 -21.41
N ILE A 92 1.33 6.28 -20.14
CA ILE A 92 0.32 7.27 -19.75
C ILE A 92 0.83 8.72 -19.69
N ARG A 93 2.12 8.97 -19.91
CA ARG A 93 2.75 10.30 -19.73
C ARG A 93 1.97 11.44 -20.37
N GLN A 94 1.46 11.23 -21.58
CA GLN A 94 0.71 12.25 -22.34
C GLN A 94 -0.78 12.31 -21.99
N GLY A 95 -1.22 11.62 -20.93
CA GLY A 95 -2.60 11.57 -20.49
C GLY A 95 -3.50 10.72 -21.39
N ASN A 96 -4.80 10.99 -21.35
CA ASN A 96 -5.80 10.19 -22.04
C ASN A 96 -5.86 10.53 -23.54
N ALA A 97 -5.71 9.52 -24.41
CA ALA A 97 -5.69 9.70 -25.86
C ALA A 97 -6.97 10.37 -26.41
N ARG A 98 -8.14 10.02 -25.86
CA ARG A 98 -9.43 10.62 -26.26
C ARG A 98 -9.51 12.09 -25.83
N ALA A 99 -9.07 12.41 -24.61
CA ALA A 99 -9.03 13.78 -24.13
C ALA A 99 -8.11 14.66 -25.00
N ASN A 100 -6.95 14.12 -25.40
CA ASN A 100 -6.03 14.79 -26.31
C ASN A 100 -6.66 15.08 -27.69
N ALA A 101 -7.41 14.12 -28.23
CA ALA A 101 -8.10 14.26 -29.51
C ALA A 101 -9.22 15.32 -29.47
N THR A 102 -9.89 15.49 -28.32
CA THR A 102 -10.93 16.51 -28.13
C THR A 102 -10.39 17.87 -27.68
N GLY A 103 -9.06 18.09 -27.74
CA GLY A 103 -8.41 19.36 -27.37
C GLY A 103 -8.17 19.55 -25.87
N ASN A 104 -8.56 18.61 -25.01
CA ASN A 104 -8.33 18.64 -23.57
C ASN A 104 -7.02 17.94 -23.23
N ARG A 105 -5.92 18.50 -23.72
CA ARG A 105 -4.58 17.93 -23.52
C ARG A 105 -4.13 18.08 -22.08
N LEU A 106 -3.37 17.10 -21.59
CA LEU A 106 -2.70 17.19 -20.30
C LEU A 106 -1.63 18.30 -20.37
N LEU A 107 -1.64 19.23 -19.42
CA LEU A 107 -0.67 20.34 -19.34
C LEU A 107 0.66 19.94 -18.68
N GLY A 108 0.89 18.65 -18.47
CA GLY A 108 2.07 18.08 -17.83
C GLY A 108 2.17 16.59 -18.13
N GLU A 109 2.82 15.84 -17.26
CA GLU A 109 3.00 14.39 -17.42
C GLU A 109 2.26 13.61 -16.33
N ALA A 110 1.64 12.49 -16.73
CA ALA A 110 1.01 11.59 -15.79
C ALA A 110 2.02 10.57 -15.24
N PHE A 111 1.95 10.32 -13.94
CA PHE A 111 2.74 9.31 -13.23
C PHE A 111 1.82 8.51 -12.32
N LEU A 112 2.10 7.22 -12.17
CA LEU A 112 1.40 6.37 -11.20
C LEU A 112 1.84 6.65 -9.77
N HIS A 113 3.12 6.92 -9.57
CA HIS A 113 3.65 7.17 -8.24
C HIS A 113 3.46 8.62 -7.83
N ARG A 114 3.00 8.85 -6.59
CA ARG A 114 2.71 10.18 -6.03
C ARG A 114 3.89 11.17 -6.04
N SER A 115 5.13 10.69 -6.10
CA SER A 115 6.31 11.56 -6.20
C SER A 115 6.50 12.17 -7.59
N ARG A 116 5.71 11.76 -8.59
CA ARG A 116 5.78 12.22 -9.99
C ARG A 116 7.14 11.93 -10.63
N VAL A 117 7.64 10.72 -10.40
CA VAL A 117 8.83 10.16 -11.07
C VAL A 117 8.43 8.81 -11.68
N PRO A 118 9.16 8.30 -12.68
CA PRO A 118 8.89 6.99 -13.27
C PRO A 118 8.78 5.91 -12.20
N LEU A 119 7.83 4.99 -12.35
CA LEU A 119 7.58 3.96 -11.34
C LEU A 119 8.81 3.06 -11.09
N SER A 120 9.65 2.86 -12.11
CA SER A 120 10.93 2.15 -12.01
C SER A 120 11.98 2.86 -11.15
N GLU A 121 11.86 4.18 -10.98
CA GLU A 121 12.79 5.03 -10.23
C GLU A 121 12.16 5.56 -8.92
N ALA A 122 10.87 5.27 -8.71
CA ALA A 122 10.14 5.76 -7.56
C ALA A 122 10.73 5.21 -6.25
N PRO A 123 10.73 6.01 -5.17
CA PRO A 123 11.25 5.58 -3.87
C PRO A 123 10.24 4.66 -3.17
N ILE A 124 9.92 3.53 -3.79
CA ILE A 124 8.96 2.56 -3.29
C ILE A 124 9.52 1.78 -2.10
N ASP A 125 10.83 1.75 -1.89
CA ASP A 125 11.47 1.13 -0.71
C ASP A 125 11.44 2.02 0.54
N HIS A 126 11.09 3.29 0.41
CA HIS A 126 10.89 4.15 1.56
C HIS A 126 9.61 3.77 2.31
N VAL A 127 9.76 3.23 3.53
CA VAL A 127 8.64 2.91 4.44
C VAL A 127 8.17 4.20 5.10
N THR A 128 6.89 4.51 4.99
CA THR A 128 6.33 5.74 5.56
C THR A 128 5.98 5.59 7.05
N ALA A 129 5.90 6.69 7.80
CA ALA A 129 5.47 6.66 9.20
C ALA A 129 4.08 6.03 9.39
N ALA A 130 3.14 6.30 8.46
CA ALA A 130 1.82 5.70 8.47
C ALA A 130 1.85 4.17 8.26
N GLU A 131 2.79 3.70 7.44
CA GLU A 131 3.00 2.28 7.20
C GLU A 131 3.61 1.60 8.43
N ARG A 132 4.61 2.22 9.07
CA ARG A 132 5.15 1.74 10.35
C ARG A 132 4.07 1.62 11.43
N ALA A 133 3.23 2.66 11.55
CA ALA A 133 2.12 2.67 12.50
C ALA A 133 1.09 1.56 12.21
N ALA A 134 0.84 1.25 10.93
CA ALA A 134 -0.10 0.22 10.52
C ALA A 134 0.41 -1.21 10.76
N LEU A 135 1.72 -1.43 10.62
CA LEU A 135 2.36 -2.73 10.85
C LEU A 135 2.43 -3.11 12.34
N ARG A 136 2.04 -2.21 13.26
CA ARG A 136 2.20 -2.38 14.72
C ARG A 136 3.62 -2.83 15.09
N ILE A 137 4.60 -2.35 14.32
CA ILE A 137 6.02 -2.60 14.58
C ILE A 137 6.29 -2.03 15.97
N SER A 138 6.77 -2.86 16.89
CA SER A 138 7.11 -2.38 18.23
C SER A 138 8.23 -1.34 18.12
N ALA A 139 8.35 -0.45 19.12
CA ALA A 139 9.44 0.53 19.13
C ALA A 139 10.82 -0.16 18.96
N ASP A 140 10.95 -1.35 19.53
CA ASP A 140 12.14 -2.20 19.45
C ASP A 140 12.40 -2.70 18.02
N GLU A 141 11.38 -3.10 17.27
CA GLU A 141 11.53 -3.53 15.88
C GLU A 141 11.87 -2.36 14.93
N VAL A 142 11.43 -1.13 15.24
CA VAL A 142 11.84 0.09 14.50
C VAL A 142 13.33 0.35 14.70
N ASP A 143 13.82 0.24 15.93
CA ASP A 143 15.24 0.44 16.26
C ASP A 143 16.11 -0.62 15.57
N ILE A 144 15.67 -1.89 15.53
CA ILE A 144 16.38 -2.97 14.83
C ILE A 144 16.46 -2.73 13.31
N LEU A 145 15.42 -2.16 12.70
CA LEU A 145 15.42 -1.87 11.26
C LEU A 145 16.29 -0.67 10.88
N GLU A 146 16.39 0.34 11.76
CA GLU A 146 17.18 1.55 11.51
C GLU A 146 18.65 1.39 11.93
N ASN A 147 18.90 0.76 13.08
CA ASN A 147 20.22 0.70 13.72
C ASN A 147 20.81 -0.72 13.76
N GLY A 148 20.06 -1.73 13.30
CA GLY A 148 20.44 -3.13 13.41
C GLY A 148 20.13 -3.71 14.79
N VAL A 149 20.20 -5.02 14.92
CA VAL A 149 20.10 -5.70 16.23
C VAL A 149 21.32 -5.30 17.09
N GLU A 150 21.13 -5.03 18.38
CA GLU A 150 22.15 -4.46 19.28
C GLU A 150 23.45 -5.30 19.40
N ASN A 151 23.48 -6.52 18.87
CA ASN A 151 24.68 -7.36 18.69
C ASN A 151 24.64 -8.19 17.39
N GLY A 152 23.98 -7.68 16.34
CA GLY A 152 23.81 -8.35 15.07
C GLY A 152 24.97 -8.12 14.10
N CYS A 153 25.30 -9.12 13.28
CA CYS A 153 26.29 -8.95 12.21
C CYS A 153 25.60 -8.33 10.98
N SER A 154 25.74 -7.02 10.81
CA SER A 154 25.24 -6.30 9.64
C SER A 154 26.29 -6.25 8.52
N PRO A 155 25.92 -5.99 7.25
CA PRO A 155 26.86 -5.92 6.13
C PRO A 155 27.94 -4.84 6.25
N TRP A 156 27.76 -3.88 7.18
CA TRP A 156 28.63 -2.71 7.33
C TRP A 156 29.25 -2.59 8.74
N ALA A 157 28.85 -3.44 9.69
CA ALA A 157 29.49 -3.57 10.99
C ALA A 157 29.14 -4.92 11.63
N CYS A 158 30.17 -5.67 12.03
CA CYS A 158 30.02 -6.88 12.85
C CYS A 158 30.52 -6.55 14.27
N ARG A 159 29.59 -6.17 15.16
CA ARG A 159 29.88 -6.03 16.59
C ARG A 159 29.40 -7.32 17.27
N GLY A 160 30.29 -8.31 17.29
CA GLY A 160 30.10 -9.51 18.09
C GLY A 160 30.22 -9.18 19.59
N ASP A 161 29.49 -9.94 20.40
CA ASP A 161 29.34 -9.84 21.85
C ASP A 161 30.58 -9.29 22.58
N ALA A 162 30.42 -8.16 23.27
CA ALA A 162 31.45 -7.58 24.12
C ALA A 162 31.40 -8.22 25.51
N ASP A 163 31.59 -9.54 25.59
CA ASP A 163 32.00 -10.23 26.83
C ASP A 163 32.49 -11.66 26.53
N ALA A 164 33.74 -11.75 26.06
CA ALA A 164 34.75 -12.74 26.50
C ALA A 164 36.05 -12.60 25.69
N LEU A 165 36.84 -11.56 25.99
CA LEU A 165 38.28 -11.59 25.74
C LEU A 165 39.01 -11.27 27.04
N THR A 166 39.06 -12.23 27.95
CA THR A 166 40.26 -12.39 28.77
C THR A 166 41.33 -12.97 27.84
N GLN A 167 42.20 -12.11 27.32
CA GLN A 167 43.40 -12.55 26.61
C GLN A 167 44.32 -13.27 27.59
N ASP A 168 44.56 -14.57 27.35
CA ASP A 168 45.77 -15.24 27.82
C ASP A 168 46.91 -14.96 26.83
N ASP A 169 48.14 -15.02 27.36
CA ASP A 169 49.43 -14.44 26.89
C ASP A 169 49.97 -14.87 25.51
N PHE A 170 49.14 -15.43 24.62
CA PHE A 170 49.57 -15.87 23.29
C PHE A 170 48.66 -15.29 22.21
N GLY A 171 48.95 -14.04 21.87
CA GLY A 171 48.32 -13.31 20.77
C GLY A 171 48.39 -14.07 19.45
N LEU A 172 47.22 -14.43 18.92
CA LEU A 172 47.02 -14.70 17.51
C LEU A 172 45.76 -13.99 17.02
N ALA A 173 45.98 -13.27 15.91
CA ALA A 173 45.09 -12.49 15.07
C ALA A 173 44.17 -11.50 15.80
N THR A 174 44.59 -10.23 15.81
CA THR A 174 43.67 -9.10 15.97
C THR A 174 42.74 -9.01 14.77
#